data_AF-A0A9E5TP31-F1
#
_entry.id   AF-A0A9E5TP31-F1
#
_cell.length_a   1.000
_cell.length_b   1.000
_cell.length_c   1.000
_cell.angle_alpha   90.00
_cell.angle_beta   90.00
_cell.angle_gamma   90.00
#
_symmetry.space_group_name_H-M   'P 1'
#
loop_
_entity.id
_entity.type
_entity.pdbx_description
1 polymer ?
#
loop_
_entity_poly.entity_id
_entity_poly.type
_entity_poly.pdbx_seq_one_letter_code
_entity_poly.pdbx_strand_id
1 'polypeptide(L)'
;MALFSLALAALLTGRVTRSLGRLTTAAEAVARGELERRVEDVGDDEVGRVGRAFNAMTESLRRTLRELADRQALAAVGEFAASLSHEIRNALTSIRVDLQLLDEETPEDASAPEIRNRALQKVTHLNRTVSDALSLARSGRVGQDNVDLCATLQSAAQSATSEFEERGAKLQSPSAASRPIEVRGDRGALEQLFLNLLALAALHVWRRPLPQVLREYVMDPIGASNTWRWHGYDNSWVLIDGLKVQSVSGGGHWGGGMWISARDQARFGLLTLRRGRWKDQQILSEEWVEMALTPGPANPGYGFMNWFLNTDMERIPGAPESTFCHLGAGTNMVCAIPEYDLVVVARWINGRAANSFVRRVLESVVTGAGDE
;
A
#
# COMPACT_ATOMS: atom_id res chain seq x y z
N MET A 1 41.35 -16.09 22.55
CA MET A 1 40.19 -15.18 22.53
C MET A 1 40.43 -13.97 21.62
N ALA A 2 41.43 -13.11 21.87
CA ALA A 2 41.69 -11.90 21.06
C ALA A 2 41.95 -12.15 19.56
N LEU A 3 42.69 -13.20 19.20
CA LEU A 3 42.94 -13.56 17.78
C LEU A 3 41.68 -14.10 17.07
N PHE A 4 40.78 -14.74 17.81
CA PHE A 4 39.53 -15.28 17.28
C PHE A 4 38.50 -14.17 17.05
N SER A 5 38.41 -13.20 17.97
CA SER A 5 37.59 -11.99 17.78
C SER A 5 38.11 -11.14 16.62
N LEU A 6 39.43 -11.03 16.43
CA LEU A 6 40.03 -10.28 15.33
C LEU A 6 39.75 -10.95 13.96
N ALA A 7 39.87 -12.28 13.89
CA ALA A 7 39.56 -13.06 12.68
C ALA A 7 38.06 -13.04 12.36
N LEU A 8 37.19 -13.12 13.37
CA LEU A 8 35.74 -13.03 13.20
C LEU A 8 35.31 -11.63 12.72
N ALA A 9 35.89 -10.57 13.28
CA ALA A 9 35.66 -9.20 12.83
C ALA A 9 36.11 -9.01 11.37
N ALA A 10 37.32 -9.46 11.02
CA ALA A 10 37.82 -9.37 9.63
C ALA A 10 36.95 -10.17 8.63
N LEU A 11 36.41 -11.32 9.04
CA LEU A 11 35.49 -12.13 8.23
C LEU A 11 34.12 -11.44 8.05
N LEU A 12 33.58 -10.83 9.11
CA LEU A 12 32.32 -10.10 9.07
C LEU A 12 32.42 -8.83 8.23
N THR A 13 33.48 -8.03 8.43
CA THR A 13 33.77 -6.84 7.61
C THR A 13 33.92 -7.23 6.13
N GLY A 14 34.73 -8.25 5.82
CA GLY A 14 34.91 -8.72 4.45
C GLY A 14 33.62 -9.23 3.77
N ARG A 15 32.64 -9.72 4.55
CA ARG A 15 31.33 -10.14 4.06
C ARG A 15 30.41 -8.94 3.77
N VAL A 16 30.40 -7.95 4.66
CA VAL A 16 29.60 -6.72 4.50
C VAL A 16 30.10 -5.92 3.30
N THR A 17 31.41 -5.67 3.20
CA THR A 17 32.02 -4.91 2.10
C THR A 17 31.73 -5.54 0.73
N ARG A 18 31.79 -6.88 0.61
CA ARG A 18 31.40 -7.58 -0.63
C ARG A 18 29.92 -7.43 -0.94
N SER A 19 29.07 -7.53 0.08
CA SER A 19 27.61 -7.43 -0.10
C SER A 19 27.20 -6.04 -0.59
N LEU A 20 27.81 -4.99 -0.05
CA LEU A 20 27.66 -3.60 -0.48
C LEU A 20 28.19 -3.35 -1.89
N GLY A 21 29.35 -3.91 -2.22
CA GLY A 21 29.93 -3.83 -3.57
C GLY A 21 28.98 -4.38 -4.64
N ARG A 22 28.37 -5.56 -4.41
CA ARG A 22 27.39 -6.15 -5.34
C ARG A 22 26.15 -5.28 -5.52
N LEU A 23 25.64 -4.70 -4.44
CA LEU A 23 24.48 -3.81 -4.49
C LEU A 23 24.78 -2.55 -5.30
N THR A 24 25.97 -2.01 -5.14
CA THR A 24 26.47 -0.86 -5.93
C THR A 24 26.58 -1.20 -7.40
N THR A 25 27.16 -2.36 -7.76
CA THR A 25 27.26 -2.79 -9.16
C THR A 25 25.89 -3.00 -9.81
N ALA A 26 24.94 -3.60 -9.09
CA ALA A 26 23.58 -3.79 -9.60
C ALA A 26 22.84 -2.46 -9.79
N ALA A 27 23.00 -1.54 -8.84
CA ALA A 27 22.49 -0.18 -8.90
C ALA A 27 23.01 0.59 -10.14
N GLU A 28 24.32 0.50 -10.42
CA GLU A 28 24.92 1.12 -11.61
C GLU A 28 24.42 0.53 -12.93
N ALA A 29 24.22 -0.79 -12.99
CA ALA A 29 23.64 -1.45 -14.17
C ALA A 29 22.21 -0.99 -14.44
N VAL A 30 21.37 -0.93 -13.40
CA VAL A 30 20.00 -0.41 -13.49
C VAL A 30 19.98 1.05 -13.96
N ALA A 31 20.90 1.88 -13.48
CA ALA A 31 21.04 3.28 -13.91
C ALA A 31 21.49 3.46 -15.38
N ARG A 32 21.97 2.39 -16.03
CA ARG A 32 22.29 2.33 -17.47
C ARG A 32 21.18 1.67 -18.30
N GLY A 33 20.05 1.33 -17.68
CA GLY A 33 18.91 0.70 -18.35
C GLY A 33 18.94 -0.84 -18.32
N GLU A 34 19.91 -1.45 -17.65
CA GLU A 34 20.04 -2.91 -17.57
C GLU A 34 19.15 -3.48 -16.44
N LEU A 35 17.82 -3.39 -16.60
CA LEU A 35 16.83 -3.74 -15.58
C LEU A 35 16.72 -5.24 -15.26
N GLU A 36 17.37 -6.10 -16.04
CA GLU A 36 17.44 -7.54 -15.75
C GLU A 36 18.50 -7.86 -14.67
N ARG A 37 19.37 -6.90 -14.34
CA ARG A 37 20.41 -7.11 -13.32
C ARG A 37 19.80 -7.14 -11.93
N ARG A 38 20.15 -8.17 -11.17
CA ARG A 38 19.71 -8.38 -9.78
C ARG A 38 20.91 -8.41 -8.83
N VAL A 39 20.66 -8.06 -7.58
CA VAL A 39 21.59 -8.32 -6.48
C VAL A 39 21.48 -9.79 -6.13
N GLU A 40 22.53 -10.56 -6.41
CA GLU A 40 22.64 -11.99 -6.11
C GLU A 40 23.20 -12.22 -4.69
N ASP A 41 22.97 -13.41 -4.13
CA ASP A 41 23.51 -13.86 -2.85
C ASP A 41 23.20 -12.90 -1.69
N VAL A 42 21.92 -12.55 -1.59
CA VAL A 42 21.38 -11.63 -0.61
C VAL A 42 21.35 -12.31 0.76
N GLY A 43 22.21 -11.88 1.68
CA GLY A 43 22.28 -12.45 3.03
C GLY A 43 21.01 -12.25 3.87
N ASP A 44 20.93 -12.90 5.02
CA ASP A 44 19.85 -12.64 6.00
C ASP A 44 20.13 -11.45 6.90
N ASP A 45 21.26 -10.78 6.69
CA ASP A 45 21.67 -9.55 7.36
C ASP A 45 20.95 -8.30 6.82
N GLU A 46 21.25 -7.17 7.45
CA GLU A 46 20.67 -5.86 7.18
C GLU A 46 20.96 -5.39 5.75
N VAL A 47 22.14 -5.70 5.21
CA VAL A 47 22.51 -5.40 3.82
C VAL A 47 21.67 -6.24 2.86
N GLY A 48 21.42 -7.50 3.22
CA GLY A 48 20.52 -8.35 2.49
C GLY A 48 19.08 -7.84 2.45
N ARG A 49 18.60 -7.23 3.53
CA ARG A 49 17.27 -6.58 3.53
C ARG A 49 17.18 -5.45 2.51
N VAL A 50 18.24 -4.65 2.36
CA VAL A 50 18.31 -3.59 1.33
C VAL A 50 18.38 -4.20 -0.07
N GLY A 51 19.16 -5.28 -0.26
CA GLY A 51 19.24 -6.00 -1.54
C GLY A 51 17.89 -6.58 -1.99
N ARG A 52 17.11 -7.17 -1.07
CA ARG A 52 15.75 -7.65 -1.36
C ARG A 52 14.82 -6.51 -1.76
N ALA A 53 14.86 -5.38 -1.04
CA ALA A 53 14.05 -4.21 -1.36
C ALA A 53 14.41 -3.61 -2.73
N PHE A 54 15.71 -3.54 -3.05
CA PHE A 54 16.22 -3.09 -4.35
C PHE A 54 15.74 -4.02 -5.48
N ASN A 55 15.87 -5.34 -5.33
CA ASN A 55 15.41 -6.29 -6.36
C ASN A 55 13.90 -6.19 -6.61
N ALA A 56 13.09 -6.02 -5.56
CA ALA A 56 11.64 -5.87 -5.69
C ALA A 56 11.26 -4.59 -6.45
N MET A 57 11.97 -3.49 -6.19
CA MET A 57 11.81 -2.22 -6.92
C MET A 57 12.17 -2.36 -8.40
N THR A 58 13.33 -2.95 -8.72
CA THR A 58 13.78 -3.15 -10.13
C THR A 58 12.79 -4.01 -10.92
N GLU A 59 12.21 -5.03 -10.30
CA GLU A 59 11.17 -5.84 -10.94
C GLU A 59 9.88 -5.05 -11.19
N SER A 60 9.46 -4.20 -10.24
CA SER A 60 8.29 -3.32 -10.43
C SER A 60 8.51 -2.31 -11.57
N LEU A 61 9.72 -1.73 -11.64
CA LEU A 61 10.12 -0.82 -12.70
C LEU A 61 10.07 -1.51 -14.07
N ARG A 62 10.68 -2.69 -14.19
CA ARG A 62 10.70 -3.49 -15.42
C ARG A 62 9.31 -3.84 -15.92
N ARG A 63 8.44 -4.31 -15.02
CA ARG A 63 7.05 -4.63 -15.34
C ARG A 63 6.32 -3.42 -15.88
N THR A 64 6.51 -2.25 -15.26
CA THR A 64 5.78 -1.05 -15.69
C THR A 64 6.29 -0.49 -17.01
N LEU A 65 7.60 -0.52 -17.27
CA LEU A 65 8.15 -0.14 -18.58
C LEU A 65 7.65 -1.04 -19.71
N ARG A 66 7.49 -2.35 -19.46
CA ARG A 66 6.88 -3.27 -20.43
C ARG A 66 5.42 -2.94 -20.70
N GLU A 67 4.64 -2.71 -19.64
CA GLU A 67 3.24 -2.26 -19.77
C GLU A 67 3.11 -0.97 -20.60
N LEU A 68 4.07 -0.05 -20.51
CA LEU A 68 4.09 1.20 -21.29
C LEU A 68 4.57 0.98 -22.74
N ALA A 69 5.57 0.12 -22.95
CA ALA A 69 6.05 -0.25 -24.27
C ALA A 69 4.96 -0.95 -25.10
N ASP A 70 4.21 -1.85 -24.47
CA ASP A 70 3.08 -2.56 -25.10
C ASP A 70 1.94 -1.60 -25.51
N ARG A 71 1.86 -0.39 -24.91
CA ARG A 71 0.84 0.64 -25.20
C ARG A 71 1.27 1.69 -26.23
N GLN A 72 2.38 1.49 -26.94
CA GLN A 72 2.90 2.38 -28.01
C GLN A 72 3.20 3.84 -27.57
N ALA A 73 3.49 4.09 -26.28
CA ALA A 73 3.77 5.43 -25.73
C ALA A 73 5.27 5.82 -25.77
N LEU A 74 5.97 5.51 -26.86
CA LEU A 74 7.45 5.57 -26.98
C LEU A 74 8.08 6.93 -26.66
N ALA A 75 7.46 8.04 -27.03
CA ALA A 75 7.98 9.39 -26.76
C ALA A 75 7.91 9.75 -25.27
N ALA A 76 6.79 9.41 -24.61
CA ALA A 76 6.62 9.59 -23.17
C ALA A 76 7.59 8.67 -22.38
N VAL A 77 7.83 7.45 -22.88
CA VAL A 77 8.81 6.51 -22.31
C VAL A 77 10.24 7.05 -22.42
N GLY A 78 10.60 7.75 -23.50
CA GLY A 78 11.95 8.29 -23.71
C GLY A 78 12.30 9.44 -22.76
N GLU A 79 11.42 10.45 -22.64
CA GLU A 79 11.60 11.59 -21.73
C GLU A 79 11.52 11.16 -20.25
N PHE A 80 10.58 10.25 -19.95
CA PHE A 80 10.46 9.61 -18.65
C PHE A 80 11.70 8.80 -18.28
N ALA A 81 12.23 7.97 -19.18
CA ALA A 81 13.42 7.15 -18.93
C ALA A 81 14.65 8.02 -18.64
N ALA A 82 14.78 9.17 -19.30
CA ALA A 82 15.88 10.11 -19.06
C ALA A 82 15.79 10.77 -17.68
N SER A 83 14.62 11.33 -17.32
CA SER A 83 14.40 11.93 -15.99
C SER A 83 14.57 10.90 -14.87
N LEU A 84 13.97 9.73 -15.06
CA LEU A 84 14.05 8.63 -14.10
C LEU A 84 15.49 8.15 -13.92
N SER A 85 16.28 8.07 -14.98
CA SER A 85 17.69 7.68 -14.90
C SER A 85 18.51 8.65 -14.05
N HIS A 86 18.21 9.96 -14.13
CA HIS A 86 18.87 10.97 -13.30
C HIS A 86 18.49 10.85 -11.83
N GLU A 87 17.20 10.67 -11.51
CA GLU A 87 16.74 10.52 -10.11
C GLU A 87 17.16 9.19 -9.50
N ILE A 88 17.18 8.11 -10.31
CA ILE A 88 17.74 6.82 -9.93
C ILE A 88 19.21 6.98 -9.56
N ARG A 89 20.02 7.60 -10.42
CA ARG A 89 21.44 7.83 -10.19
C ARG A 89 21.69 8.67 -8.92
N ASN A 90 20.85 9.68 -8.67
CA ASN A 90 20.97 10.55 -7.51
C ASN A 90 20.66 9.80 -6.20
N ALA A 91 19.55 9.07 -6.12
CA ALA A 91 19.22 8.33 -4.90
C ALA A 91 20.20 7.19 -4.64
N LEU A 92 20.65 6.50 -5.70
CA LEU A 92 21.66 5.43 -5.59
C LEU A 92 23.01 5.97 -5.10
N THR A 93 23.45 7.12 -5.60
CA THR A 93 24.66 7.79 -5.11
C THR A 93 24.53 8.11 -3.62
N SER A 94 23.35 8.55 -3.20
CA SER A 94 23.10 8.94 -1.82
C SER A 94 22.94 7.74 -0.87
N ILE A 95 22.35 6.63 -1.35
CA ILE A 95 22.34 5.34 -0.65
C ILE A 95 23.76 4.80 -0.53
N ARG A 96 24.57 4.90 -1.59
CA ARG A 96 25.98 4.50 -1.58
C ARG A 96 26.76 5.24 -0.50
N VAL A 97 26.60 6.56 -0.38
CA VAL A 97 27.27 7.35 0.67
C VAL A 97 26.82 6.92 2.07
N ASP A 98 25.52 6.73 2.31
CA ASP A 98 25.05 6.24 3.61
C ASP A 98 25.60 4.83 3.93
N LEU A 99 25.66 3.94 2.93
CA LEU A 99 26.21 2.60 3.12
C LEU A 99 27.73 2.61 3.33
N GLN A 100 28.46 3.57 2.75
CA GLN A 100 29.89 3.79 3.02
C GLN A 100 30.13 4.30 4.44
N LEU A 101 29.31 5.24 4.91
CA LEU A 101 29.37 5.74 6.28
C LEU A 101 29.08 4.62 7.30
N LEU A 102 28.19 3.67 6.96
CA LEU A 102 27.96 2.47 7.77
C LEU A 102 29.13 1.48 7.78
N ASP A 103 29.98 1.48 6.75
CA ASP A 103 31.17 0.62 6.67
C ASP A 103 32.34 1.19 7.49
N GLU A 104 32.33 2.51 7.74
CA GLU A 104 33.30 3.22 8.57
C GLU A 104 32.93 3.22 10.06
N GLU A 105 31.67 2.94 10.41
CA GLU A 105 31.19 2.86 11.79
C GLU A 105 31.32 1.47 12.40
N THR A 106 31.62 1.43 13.69
CA THR A 106 31.63 0.21 14.49
C THR A 106 30.21 -0.18 14.91
N PRO A 107 29.92 -1.48 15.16
CA PRO A 107 28.58 -1.95 15.55
C PRO A 107 28.01 -1.30 16.84
N GLU A 108 28.84 -0.62 17.62
CA GLU A 108 28.49 0.08 18.86
C GLU A 108 28.14 1.57 18.63
N ASP A 109 28.34 2.10 17.43
CA ASP A 109 28.08 3.51 17.12
C ASP A 109 26.58 3.83 17.08
N ALA A 110 26.20 4.87 17.82
CA ALA A 110 24.81 5.31 17.98
C ALA A 110 24.17 5.83 16.67
N SER A 111 24.98 6.15 15.66
CA SER A 111 24.58 6.71 14.37
C SER A 111 24.23 5.66 13.31
N ALA A 112 24.67 4.40 13.47
CA ALA A 112 24.39 3.34 12.51
C ALA A 112 22.87 3.09 12.28
N PRO A 113 21.99 3.15 13.31
CA PRO A 113 20.55 3.10 13.10
C PRO A 113 19.98 4.26 12.27
N GLU A 114 20.55 5.46 12.40
CA GLU A 114 20.10 6.66 11.68
C GLU A 114 20.55 6.63 10.22
N ILE A 115 21.81 6.31 9.95
CA ILE A 115 22.35 6.19 8.60
C ILE A 115 21.60 5.11 7.81
N ARG A 116 21.30 3.97 8.47
CA ARG A 116 20.45 2.90 7.92
C ARG A 116 19.04 3.39 7.58
N ASN A 117 18.41 4.16 8.46
CA ASN A 117 17.08 4.70 8.20
C ASN A 117 17.08 5.69 7.03
N ARG A 118 18.14 6.50 6.86
CA ARG A 118 18.31 7.38 5.70
C ARG A 118 18.41 6.61 4.38
N ALA A 119 19.19 5.53 4.35
CA ALA A 119 19.30 4.67 3.18
C ALA A 119 17.95 4.02 2.81
N LEU A 120 17.20 3.52 3.80
CA LEU A 120 15.86 2.95 3.58
C LEU A 120 14.86 4.01 3.09
N GLN A 121 14.87 5.21 3.68
CA GLN A 121 14.03 6.33 3.24
C GLN A 121 14.32 6.72 1.79
N LYS A 122 15.59 6.69 1.35
CA LYS A 122 15.97 6.96 -0.04
C LYS A 122 15.46 5.88 -1.02
N VAL A 123 15.48 4.61 -0.62
CA VAL A 123 14.86 3.52 -1.41
C VAL A 123 13.34 3.72 -1.51
N THR A 124 12.68 4.11 -0.41
CA THR A 124 11.25 4.44 -0.41
C THR A 124 10.95 5.64 -1.29
N HIS A 125 11.77 6.70 -1.23
CA HIS A 125 11.63 7.89 -2.05
C HIS A 125 11.79 7.57 -3.54
N LEU A 126 12.79 6.78 -3.93
CA LEU A 126 12.97 6.36 -5.33
C LEU A 126 11.79 5.51 -5.84
N ASN A 127 11.25 4.62 -5.00
CA ASN A 127 10.01 3.90 -5.32
C ASN A 127 8.82 4.84 -5.54
N ARG A 128 8.72 5.93 -4.77
CA ARG A 128 7.68 6.96 -4.93
C ARG A 128 7.87 7.71 -6.24
N THR A 129 9.06 8.23 -6.53
CA THR A 129 9.36 8.96 -7.76
C THR A 129 9.09 8.12 -9.01
N VAL A 130 9.52 6.86 -9.01
CA VAL A 130 9.20 5.89 -10.06
C VAL A 130 7.69 5.73 -10.20
N SER A 131 6.97 5.53 -9.09
CA SER A 131 5.51 5.35 -9.10
C SER A 131 4.78 6.60 -9.60
N ASP A 132 5.15 7.80 -9.15
CA ASP A 132 4.51 9.06 -9.49
C ASP A 132 4.67 9.38 -10.98
N ALA A 133 5.88 9.22 -11.49
CA ALA A 133 6.14 9.47 -12.89
C ALA A 133 5.51 8.38 -13.79
N LEU A 134 5.36 7.14 -13.30
CA LEU A 134 4.57 6.08 -13.95
C LEU A 134 3.06 6.35 -13.89
N SER A 135 2.54 6.98 -12.83
CA SER A 135 1.16 7.46 -12.75
C SER A 135 0.88 8.47 -13.83
N LEU A 136 1.77 9.45 -13.99
CA LEU A 136 1.65 10.48 -15.01
C LEU A 136 1.66 9.84 -16.41
N ALA A 137 2.58 8.91 -16.66
CA ALA A 137 2.63 8.17 -17.93
C ALA A 137 1.37 7.32 -18.18
N ARG A 138 0.80 6.70 -17.13
CA ARG A 138 -0.50 5.99 -17.19
C ARG A 138 -1.67 6.94 -17.42
N SER A 139 -1.59 8.16 -16.88
CA SER A 139 -2.63 9.19 -16.96
C SER A 139 -2.78 9.81 -18.36
N GLY A 140 -1.79 9.62 -19.24
CA GLY A 140 -1.83 10.11 -20.61
C GLY A 140 -3.00 9.57 -21.46
N ARG A 141 -3.69 8.51 -21.01
CA ARG A 141 -4.90 7.96 -21.64
C ARG A 141 -5.90 7.35 -20.65
N VAL A 142 -6.15 7.99 -19.50
CA VAL A 142 -7.25 7.53 -18.63
C VAL A 142 -8.56 7.58 -19.42
N GLY A 143 -9.42 6.56 -19.28
CA GLY A 143 -10.71 6.50 -19.96
C GLY A 143 -11.45 7.82 -19.77
N GLN A 144 -11.73 8.52 -20.87
CA GLN A 144 -12.56 9.70 -20.84
C GLN A 144 -14.02 9.26 -20.99
N ASP A 145 -14.54 8.68 -19.91
CA ASP A 145 -15.96 8.38 -19.83
C ASP A 145 -16.71 9.66 -19.46
N ASN A 146 -17.98 9.75 -19.85
CA ASN A 146 -18.88 10.75 -19.28
C ASN A 146 -19.24 10.29 -17.86
N VAL A 147 -18.81 11.07 -16.87
CA VAL A 147 -19.03 10.82 -15.46
C VAL A 147 -19.98 11.88 -14.91
N ASP A 148 -21.07 11.46 -14.28
CA ASP A 148 -21.92 12.37 -13.50
C ASP A 148 -21.22 12.72 -12.17
N LEU A 149 -20.70 13.95 -12.11
CA LEU A 149 -19.95 14.46 -10.97
C LEU A 149 -20.78 14.48 -9.68
N CYS A 150 -22.09 14.77 -9.80
CA CYS A 150 -22.99 14.84 -8.65
C CYS A 150 -23.20 13.46 -8.03
N ALA A 151 -23.46 12.45 -8.86
CA ALA A 151 -23.62 11.07 -8.41
C ALA A 151 -22.34 10.54 -7.74
N THR A 152 -21.18 10.82 -8.33
CA THR A 152 -19.88 10.41 -7.77
C THR A 152 -19.59 11.08 -6.43
N LEU A 153 -19.84 12.39 -6.31
CA LEU A 153 -19.68 13.11 -5.04
C LEU A 153 -20.66 12.59 -3.98
N GLN A 154 -21.91 12.31 -4.36
CA GLN A 154 -22.94 11.83 -3.44
C GLN A 154 -22.60 10.44 -2.88
N SER A 155 -22.12 9.53 -3.72
CA SER A 155 -21.63 8.21 -3.28
C SER A 155 -20.48 8.33 -2.26
N ALA A 156 -19.50 9.20 -2.54
CA ALA A 156 -18.40 9.46 -1.62
C ALA A 156 -18.88 10.10 -0.30
N ALA A 157 -19.80 11.06 -0.36
CA ALA A 157 -20.34 11.77 0.79
C ALA A 157 -21.19 10.87 1.69
N GLN A 158 -22.13 10.11 1.11
CA GLN A 158 -23.02 9.20 1.84
C GLN A 158 -22.24 8.31 2.79
N SER A 159 -21.11 7.83 2.32
CA SER A 159 -20.33 6.85 3.05
C SER A 159 -19.34 7.42 4.06
N ALA A 160 -19.16 8.74 4.05
CA ALA A 160 -18.46 9.45 5.10
C ALA A 160 -19.43 10.03 6.15
N THR A 161 -20.73 10.12 5.86
CA THR A 161 -21.73 10.79 6.70
C THR A 161 -21.65 10.40 8.18
N SER A 162 -21.65 9.10 8.49
CA SER A 162 -21.64 8.59 9.87
C SER A 162 -20.44 9.11 10.68
N GLU A 163 -19.27 9.21 10.06
CA GLU A 163 -18.03 9.70 10.68
C GLU A 163 -18.15 11.18 11.11
N PHE A 164 -18.87 11.99 10.33
CA PHE A 164 -19.10 13.40 10.64
C PHE A 164 -20.20 13.56 11.69
N GLU A 165 -21.28 12.77 11.59
CA GLU A 165 -22.44 12.86 12.50
C GLU A 165 -22.10 12.44 13.93
N GLU A 166 -21.24 11.43 14.12
CA GLU A 166 -20.74 11.03 15.44
C GLU A 166 -20.04 12.18 16.18
N ARG A 167 -19.51 13.16 15.44
CA ARG A 167 -18.85 14.35 15.97
C ARG A 167 -19.73 15.59 15.94
N GLY A 168 -21.03 15.45 15.67
CA GLY A 168 -21.99 16.54 15.58
C GLY A 168 -21.77 17.44 14.35
N ALA A 169 -20.94 17.02 13.39
CA ALA A 169 -20.77 17.71 12.12
C ALA A 169 -21.79 17.17 11.10
N LYS A 170 -22.46 18.07 10.38
CA LYS A 170 -23.42 17.69 9.33
C LYS A 170 -22.75 17.78 7.98
N LEU A 171 -22.64 16.65 7.28
CA LEU A 171 -22.22 16.63 5.88
C LEU A 171 -23.42 16.98 5.00
N GLN A 172 -23.40 18.17 4.39
CA GLN A 172 -24.43 18.59 3.46
C GLN A 172 -23.99 18.24 2.04
N SER A 173 -24.55 17.18 1.47
CA SER A 173 -24.46 16.95 0.04
C SER A 173 -25.40 17.91 -0.69
N PRO A 174 -25.02 18.49 -1.84
CA PRO A 174 -25.96 19.15 -2.71
C PRO A 174 -27.14 18.21 -3.00
N SER A 175 -28.38 18.71 -3.01
CA SER A 175 -29.50 17.94 -3.55
C SER A 175 -29.13 17.48 -4.96
N ALA A 176 -29.49 16.25 -5.34
CA ALA A 176 -29.30 15.76 -6.70
C ALA A 176 -29.65 16.87 -7.69
N ALA A 177 -28.65 17.32 -8.45
CA ALA A 177 -28.86 18.43 -9.37
C ALA A 177 -30.02 18.05 -10.29
N SER A 178 -30.88 19.02 -10.63
CA SER A 178 -32.02 18.78 -11.52
C SER A 178 -31.60 18.25 -12.90
N ARG A 179 -30.30 18.36 -13.25
CA ARG A 179 -29.65 17.67 -14.37
C ARG A 179 -28.27 17.11 -13.93
N PRO A 180 -27.86 15.93 -14.44
CA PRO A 180 -26.51 15.39 -14.25
C PRO A 180 -25.45 16.41 -14.69
N ILE A 181 -24.37 16.53 -13.92
CA ILE A 181 -23.19 17.32 -14.33
C ILE A 181 -22.19 16.35 -14.93
N GLU A 182 -22.29 16.14 -16.25
CA GLU A 182 -21.39 15.24 -16.96
C GLU A 182 -20.04 15.91 -17.21
N VAL A 183 -18.97 15.27 -16.73
CA VAL A 183 -17.60 15.64 -17.05
C VAL A 183 -16.90 14.48 -17.74
N ARG A 184 -16.01 14.79 -18.68
CA ARG A 184 -15.12 13.78 -19.25
C ARG A 184 -13.99 13.50 -18.27
N GLY A 185 -13.91 12.27 -17.79
CA GLY A 185 -12.87 11.88 -16.85
C GLY A 185 -12.98 10.44 -16.40
N ASP A 186 -12.13 10.11 -15.44
CA ASP A 186 -12.10 8.79 -14.83
C ASP A 186 -12.87 8.80 -13.52
N ARG A 187 -13.91 7.96 -13.45
CA ARG A 187 -14.75 7.88 -12.25
C ARG A 187 -13.95 7.51 -11.02
N GLY A 188 -13.06 6.52 -11.11
CA GLY A 188 -12.26 6.07 -9.95
C GLY A 188 -11.31 7.16 -9.44
N ALA A 189 -10.70 7.94 -10.32
CA ALA A 189 -9.85 9.06 -9.96
C ALA A 189 -10.64 10.20 -9.29
N LEU A 190 -11.87 10.48 -9.78
CA LEU A 190 -12.77 11.46 -9.16
C LEU A 190 -13.26 10.99 -7.78
N GLU A 191 -13.62 9.72 -7.63
CA GLU A 191 -13.93 9.12 -6.32
C GLU A 191 -12.76 9.27 -5.35
N GLN A 192 -11.56 8.93 -5.80
CA GLN A 192 -10.34 9.06 -5.00
C GLN A 192 -10.06 10.51 -4.58
N LEU A 193 -10.30 11.48 -5.48
CA LEU A 193 -10.19 12.90 -5.18
C LEU A 193 -11.15 13.30 -4.07
N PHE A 194 -12.44 12.95 -4.19
CA PHE A 194 -13.45 13.32 -3.19
C PHE A 194 -13.17 12.68 -1.83
N LEU A 195 -12.68 11.44 -1.81
CA LEU A 195 -12.28 10.79 -0.56
C LEU A 195 -11.11 11.48 0.12
N ASN A 196 -10.14 11.97 -0.64
CA ASN A 196 -9.04 12.74 -0.07
C ASN A 196 -9.52 14.07 0.53
N LEU A 197 -10.50 14.72 -0.11
CA LEU A 197 -11.13 15.93 0.42
C LEU A 197 -11.96 15.65 1.68
N LEU A 198 -12.71 14.55 1.70
CA LEU A 198 -13.47 14.12 2.87
C LEU A 198 -12.57 13.73 4.04
N ALA A 199 -11.46 13.02 3.78
CA ALA A 199 -10.46 12.72 4.81
C ALA A 199 -9.85 14.01 5.38
N LEU A 200 -9.56 15.00 4.52
CA LEU A 200 -9.10 16.32 4.96
C LEU A 200 -10.16 17.04 5.80
N ALA A 201 -11.43 16.98 5.44
CA ALA A 201 -12.52 17.57 6.21
C ALA A 201 -12.71 16.85 7.56
N ALA A 202 -12.66 15.52 7.58
CA ALA A 202 -12.74 14.71 8.78
C ALA A 202 -11.60 15.07 9.74
N LEU A 203 -10.37 15.24 9.24
CA LEU A 203 -9.23 15.71 10.03
C LEU A 203 -9.52 17.03 10.76
N HIS A 204 -10.20 17.98 10.10
CA HIS A 204 -10.58 19.27 10.70
C HIS A 204 -11.73 19.15 11.70
N VAL A 205 -12.67 18.22 11.48
CA VAL A 205 -13.76 17.93 12.42
C VAL A 205 -13.24 17.27 13.69
N TRP A 206 -12.37 16.26 13.52
CA TRP A 206 -11.72 15.56 14.62
C TRP A 206 -10.69 16.42 15.35
N ARG A 207 -10.15 17.45 14.68
CA ARG A 207 -9.07 18.33 15.16
C ARG A 207 -7.84 17.55 15.65
N ARG A 208 -7.67 16.33 15.16
CA ARG A 208 -6.63 15.36 15.55
C ARG A 208 -6.17 14.61 14.29
N PRO A 209 -4.93 14.11 14.25
CA PRO A 209 -4.49 13.25 13.17
C PRO A 209 -5.41 12.02 13.04
N LEU A 210 -5.95 11.74 11.85
CA LEU A 210 -6.79 10.56 11.62
C LEU A 210 -6.14 9.23 12.04
N PRO A 211 -4.81 9.03 11.95
CA PRO A 211 -4.19 7.82 12.52
C PRO A 211 -4.38 7.69 14.03
N GLN A 212 -4.52 8.77 14.79
CA GLN A 212 -4.84 8.68 16.21
C GLN A 212 -6.30 8.29 16.43
N VAL A 213 -7.20 8.80 15.59
CA VAL A 213 -8.62 8.42 15.59
C VAL A 213 -8.75 6.92 15.29
N LEU A 214 -8.16 6.46 14.19
CA LEU A 214 -8.12 5.03 13.85
C LEU A 214 -7.56 4.17 14.98
N ARG A 215 -6.50 4.66 15.65
CA ARG A 215 -5.91 3.96 16.79
C ARG A 215 -6.93 3.75 17.89
N GLU A 216 -7.52 4.84 18.37
CA GLU A 216 -8.42 4.85 19.51
C GLU A 216 -9.72 4.09 19.25
N TYR A 217 -10.31 4.27 18.08
CA TYR A 217 -11.65 3.77 17.79
C TYR A 217 -11.68 2.39 17.15
N VAL A 218 -10.60 1.95 16.50
CA VAL A 218 -10.57 0.67 15.77
C VAL A 218 -9.41 -0.21 16.20
N MET A 219 -8.16 0.26 16.09
CA MET A 219 -6.98 -0.60 16.20
C MET A 219 -6.72 -1.07 17.63
N ASP A 220 -6.85 -0.19 18.62
CA ASP A 220 -6.69 -0.56 20.03
C ASP A 220 -7.83 -1.49 20.48
N PRO A 221 -9.13 -1.23 20.17
CA PRO A 221 -10.22 -2.16 20.47
C PRO A 221 -10.06 -3.58 19.88
N ILE A 222 -9.54 -3.71 18.66
CA ILE A 222 -9.27 -5.03 18.07
C ILE A 222 -7.96 -5.67 18.58
N GLY A 223 -7.22 -4.99 19.46
CA GLY A 223 -5.95 -5.46 20.01
C GLY A 223 -4.83 -5.52 18.96
N ALA A 224 -4.84 -4.61 17.99
CA ALA A 224 -3.76 -4.49 17.02
C ALA A 224 -2.46 -4.02 17.71
N SER A 225 -1.32 -4.34 17.11
CA SER A 225 -0.02 -3.93 17.64
C SER A 225 0.19 -2.41 17.56
N ASN A 226 1.18 -1.88 18.27
CA ASN A 226 1.61 -0.49 18.13
C ASN A 226 2.64 -0.28 16.99
N THR A 227 2.84 -1.28 16.12
CA THR A 227 3.88 -1.25 15.07
C THR A 227 3.40 -0.72 13.73
N TRP A 228 2.08 -0.65 13.52
CA TRP A 228 1.53 -0.10 12.29
C TRP A 228 1.76 1.42 12.20
N ARG A 229 1.91 1.93 10.98
CA ARG A 229 2.10 3.36 10.71
C ARG A 229 1.26 3.74 9.50
N TRP A 230 0.60 4.89 9.57
CA TRP A 230 -0.01 5.50 8.39
C TRP A 230 0.92 6.61 7.90
N HIS A 231 1.43 6.47 6.69
CA HIS A 231 2.26 7.49 6.06
C HIS A 231 1.41 8.31 5.09
N GLY A 232 1.32 9.63 5.32
CA GLY A 232 0.75 10.57 4.37
C GLY A 232 1.72 10.90 3.24
N TYR A 233 1.29 11.77 2.33
CA TYR A 233 2.17 12.34 1.31
C TYR A 233 3.08 13.41 1.93
N ASP A 234 4.24 13.65 1.31
CA ASP A 234 5.21 14.61 1.85
C ASP A 234 4.68 16.05 1.86
N ASN A 235 3.72 16.35 0.98
CA ASN A 235 3.03 17.63 0.86
C ASN A 235 1.65 17.67 1.54
N SER A 236 1.21 16.60 2.22
CA SER A 236 -0.12 16.56 2.84
C SER A 236 -0.13 17.08 4.28
N TRP A 237 0.45 18.25 4.50
CA TRP A 237 0.50 18.87 5.83
C TRP A 237 -0.46 20.05 5.93
N VAL A 238 -1.22 20.11 7.01
CA VAL A 238 -2.10 21.23 7.33
C VAL A 238 -1.84 21.75 8.74
N LEU A 239 -2.24 22.99 8.99
CA LEU A 239 -2.17 23.61 10.31
C LEU A 239 -3.54 23.49 10.98
N ILE A 240 -3.60 22.80 12.10
CA ILE A 240 -4.80 22.71 12.95
C ILE A 240 -4.39 23.22 14.32
N ASP A 241 -4.99 24.33 14.76
CA ASP A 241 -4.70 24.94 16.07
C ASP A 241 -3.22 25.23 16.33
N GLY A 242 -2.50 25.64 15.29
CA GLY A 242 -1.06 25.90 15.35
C GLY A 242 -0.19 24.65 15.33
N LEU A 243 -0.78 23.44 15.33
CA LEU A 243 -0.08 22.18 15.19
C LEU A 243 -0.03 21.75 13.72
N LYS A 244 1.15 21.37 13.26
CA LYS A 244 1.35 20.81 11.93
C LYS A 244 0.90 19.34 11.94
N VAL A 245 -0.21 19.05 11.29
CA VAL A 245 -0.82 17.72 11.23
C VAL A 245 -0.72 17.18 9.80
N GLN A 246 -0.26 15.94 9.67
CA GLN A 246 -0.25 15.26 8.36
C GLN A 246 -1.65 14.72 8.07
N SER A 247 -2.27 15.24 7.02
CA SER A 247 -3.45 14.62 6.41
C SER A 247 -3.04 13.33 5.71
N VAL A 248 -3.84 12.28 5.88
CA VAL A 248 -3.61 10.99 5.27
C VAL A 248 -4.68 10.73 4.21
N SER A 249 -4.28 10.17 3.07
CA SER A 249 -5.21 9.84 1.98
C SER A 249 -6.01 8.58 2.30
N GLY A 250 -7.24 8.51 1.77
CA GLY A 250 -8.06 7.29 1.85
C GLY A 250 -7.55 6.15 0.97
N GLY A 251 -6.74 6.46 -0.05
CA GLY A 251 -6.09 5.48 -0.94
C GLY A 251 -4.58 5.40 -0.73
N GLY A 252 -4.01 4.20 -0.89
CA GLY A 252 -2.57 3.92 -0.77
C GLY A 252 -1.77 4.07 -2.07
N HIS A 253 -2.31 4.80 -3.05
CA HIS A 253 -1.60 5.01 -4.31
C HIS A 253 -0.42 5.97 -4.06
N TRP A 254 0.73 5.79 -4.73
CA TRP A 254 1.79 6.83 -4.78
C TRP A 254 2.60 7.03 -3.47
N GLY A 255 2.79 5.96 -2.69
CA GLY A 255 3.69 5.96 -1.53
C GLY A 255 3.11 6.54 -0.24
N GLY A 256 1.80 6.80 -0.19
CA GLY A 256 1.03 6.94 1.04
C GLY A 256 0.30 5.64 1.41
N GLY A 257 -0.22 5.53 2.63
CA GLY A 257 -1.05 4.38 3.05
C GLY A 257 -0.69 3.83 4.44
N MET A 258 -1.20 2.64 4.74
CA MET A 258 -0.98 1.98 6.03
C MET A 258 0.01 0.82 5.90
N TRP A 259 1.08 0.87 6.69
CA TRP A 259 2.03 -0.20 6.89
C TRP A 259 1.62 -0.94 8.13
N ILE A 260 1.26 -2.21 7.96
CA ILE A 260 0.63 -3.03 8.98
C ILE A 260 1.17 -4.46 8.90
N SER A 261 1.23 -5.14 10.03
CA SER A 261 1.68 -6.53 10.10
C SER A 261 0.62 -7.49 9.53
N ALA A 262 1.02 -8.68 9.08
CA ALA A 262 0.07 -9.70 8.62
C ALA A 262 -0.93 -10.09 9.73
N ARG A 263 -0.49 -10.08 10.98
CA ARG A 263 -1.34 -10.40 12.14
C ARG A 263 -2.40 -9.33 12.37
N ASP A 264 -2.04 -8.05 12.27
CA ASP A 264 -3.01 -6.97 12.44
C ASP A 264 -3.94 -6.84 11.23
N GLN A 265 -3.46 -7.18 10.02
CA GLN A 265 -4.32 -7.40 8.85
C GLN A 265 -5.35 -8.50 9.10
N ALA A 266 -4.98 -9.60 9.75
CA ALA A 266 -5.91 -10.67 10.08
C ALA A 266 -6.96 -10.21 11.10
N ARG A 267 -6.58 -9.40 12.09
CA ARG A 267 -7.54 -8.78 13.03
C ARG A 267 -8.52 -7.87 12.32
N PHE A 268 -8.03 -7.04 11.40
CA PHE A 268 -8.90 -6.21 10.57
C PHE A 268 -9.85 -7.06 9.72
N GLY A 269 -9.35 -8.12 9.07
CA GLY A 269 -10.19 -9.06 8.32
C GLY A 269 -11.21 -9.79 9.19
N LEU A 270 -10.88 -10.12 10.45
CA LEU A 270 -11.82 -10.72 11.40
C LEU A 270 -12.90 -9.71 11.80
N LEU A 271 -12.53 -8.45 12.03
CA LEU A 271 -13.51 -7.39 12.31
C LEU A 271 -14.52 -7.24 11.15
N THR A 272 -14.04 -7.24 9.91
CA THR A 272 -14.92 -7.11 8.73
C THR A 272 -15.74 -8.38 8.47
N LEU A 273 -15.15 -9.56 8.63
CA LEU A 273 -15.86 -10.85 8.60
C LEU A 273 -17.01 -10.90 9.63
N ARG A 274 -16.79 -10.34 10.82
CA ARG A 274 -17.78 -10.24 11.90
C ARG A 274 -18.67 -9.01 11.81
N ARG A 275 -18.80 -8.42 10.61
CA ARG A 275 -19.67 -7.28 10.32
C ARG A 275 -19.48 -6.11 11.29
N GLY A 276 -18.24 -5.81 11.63
CA GLY A 276 -17.88 -4.70 12.51
C GLY A 276 -17.96 -5.00 14.00
N ARG A 277 -18.35 -6.22 14.40
CA ARG A 277 -18.41 -6.62 15.80
C ARG A 277 -17.07 -7.23 16.26
N TRP A 278 -16.59 -6.79 17.41
CA TRP A 278 -15.43 -7.37 18.08
C TRP A 278 -15.76 -7.67 19.53
N LYS A 279 -15.76 -8.98 19.88
CA LYS A 279 -16.28 -9.46 21.17
C LYS A 279 -17.72 -8.94 21.39
N ASP A 280 -17.92 -8.12 22.40
CA ASP A 280 -19.23 -7.59 22.79
C ASP A 280 -19.51 -6.17 22.26
N GLN A 281 -18.57 -5.58 21.51
CA GLN A 281 -18.66 -4.21 21.02
C GLN A 281 -18.89 -4.15 19.51
N GLN A 282 -19.79 -3.26 19.07
CA GLN A 282 -19.90 -2.85 17.67
C GLN A 282 -18.90 -1.72 17.40
N ILE A 283 -17.86 -2.00 16.62
CA ILE A 283 -16.81 -1.03 16.27
C ILE A 283 -17.11 -0.35 14.93
N LEU A 284 -17.54 -1.09 13.91
CA LEU A 284 -17.97 -0.53 12.62
C LEU A 284 -19.48 -0.68 12.50
N SER A 285 -20.18 0.28 11.92
CA SER A 285 -21.63 0.14 11.68
C SER A 285 -21.93 -1.08 10.79
N GLU A 286 -22.92 -1.88 11.20
CA GLU A 286 -23.38 -3.00 10.39
C GLU A 286 -24.02 -2.55 9.06
N GLU A 287 -24.75 -1.43 9.09
CA GLU A 287 -25.31 -0.80 7.90
C GLU A 287 -24.21 -0.38 6.92
N TRP A 288 -23.09 0.14 7.44
CA TRP A 288 -21.94 0.50 6.60
C TRP A 288 -21.30 -0.74 5.97
N VAL A 289 -21.19 -1.85 6.71
CA VAL A 289 -20.68 -3.12 6.16
C VAL A 289 -21.61 -3.68 5.09
N GLU A 290 -22.93 -3.60 5.29
CA GLU A 290 -23.92 -4.01 4.29
C GLU A 290 -23.80 -3.19 3.00
N MET A 291 -23.70 -1.87 3.14
CA MET A 291 -23.43 -0.98 2.02
C MET A 291 -22.10 -1.34 1.33
N ALA A 292 -21.05 -1.67 2.09
CA ALA A 292 -19.76 -2.05 1.54
C ALA A 292 -19.76 -3.40 0.80
N LEU A 293 -20.61 -4.32 1.21
CA LEU A 293 -20.81 -5.62 0.57
C LEU A 293 -21.81 -5.58 -0.59
N THR A 294 -22.51 -4.48 -0.79
CA THR A 294 -23.50 -4.34 -1.86
C THR A 294 -22.80 -4.01 -3.18
N PRO A 295 -22.87 -4.88 -4.20
CA PRO A 295 -22.22 -4.64 -5.49
C PRO A 295 -22.89 -3.49 -6.26
N GLY A 296 -22.07 -2.67 -6.92
CA GLY A 296 -22.58 -1.62 -7.80
C GLY A 296 -23.00 -2.14 -9.18
N PRO A 297 -23.99 -1.52 -9.85
CA PRO A 297 -24.49 -1.98 -11.15
C PRO A 297 -23.46 -1.92 -12.28
N ALA A 298 -22.40 -1.12 -12.13
CA ALA A 298 -21.33 -0.98 -13.12
C ALA A 298 -20.15 -1.94 -12.90
N ASN A 299 -19.98 -2.47 -11.69
CA ASN A 299 -18.88 -3.38 -11.34
C ASN A 299 -19.33 -4.32 -10.22
N PRO A 300 -19.83 -5.52 -10.55
CA PRO A 300 -20.31 -6.45 -9.54
C PRO A 300 -19.21 -6.90 -8.58
N GLY A 301 -17.96 -7.03 -9.05
CA GLY A 301 -16.80 -7.41 -8.24
C GLY A 301 -16.19 -6.30 -7.37
N TYR A 302 -16.86 -5.15 -7.22
CA TYR A 302 -16.40 -4.04 -6.38
C TYR A 302 -17.53 -3.51 -5.50
N GLY A 303 -17.26 -3.52 -4.19
CA GLY A 303 -18.05 -2.91 -3.14
C GLY A 303 -17.42 -1.61 -2.65
N PHE A 304 -18.00 -1.01 -1.62
CA PHE A 304 -17.59 0.31 -1.16
C PHE A 304 -16.20 0.30 -0.46
N MET A 305 -15.40 1.36 -0.56
CA MET A 305 -14.10 1.57 0.16
C MET A 305 -13.14 0.37 0.19
N ASN A 306 -12.64 -0.07 -0.97
CA ASN A 306 -11.67 -1.17 -1.07
C ASN A 306 -12.20 -2.53 -0.59
N TRP A 307 -13.52 -2.74 -0.60
CA TRP A 307 -14.13 -4.06 -0.49
C TRP A 307 -14.25 -4.66 -1.89
N PHE A 308 -13.38 -5.61 -2.20
CA PHE A 308 -13.39 -6.29 -3.48
C PHE A 308 -14.20 -7.57 -3.36
N LEU A 309 -15.35 -7.61 -4.02
CA LEU A 309 -16.32 -8.69 -3.89
C LEU A 309 -15.98 -9.84 -4.86
N ASN A 310 -16.42 -11.04 -4.53
CA ASN A 310 -16.33 -12.23 -5.38
C ASN A 310 -17.71 -12.67 -5.90
N THR A 311 -18.67 -11.73 -5.97
CA THR A 311 -20.06 -11.95 -6.41
C THR A 311 -20.16 -12.45 -7.85
N ASP A 312 -19.25 -12.03 -8.73
CA ASP A 312 -19.11 -12.52 -10.10
C ASP A 312 -18.23 -13.78 -10.21
N MET A 313 -17.64 -14.23 -9.10
CA MET A 313 -16.65 -15.29 -9.01
C MET A 313 -15.44 -15.13 -9.95
N GLU A 314 -15.15 -13.94 -10.46
CA GLU A 314 -14.01 -13.72 -11.35
C GLU A 314 -12.70 -13.54 -10.57
N ARG A 315 -12.77 -12.94 -9.37
CA ARG A 315 -11.58 -12.56 -8.59
C ARG A 315 -10.90 -13.74 -7.93
N ILE A 316 -11.65 -14.54 -7.19
CA ILE A 316 -11.21 -15.78 -6.54
C ILE A 316 -12.22 -16.89 -6.89
N PRO A 317 -12.22 -17.41 -8.13
CA PRO A 317 -13.18 -18.43 -8.57
C PRO A 317 -13.18 -19.71 -7.71
N GLY A 318 -12.07 -20.01 -7.02
CA GLY A 318 -11.94 -21.16 -6.13
C GLY A 318 -12.47 -20.93 -4.71
N ALA A 319 -13.04 -19.77 -4.42
CA ALA A 319 -13.70 -19.46 -3.16
C ALA A 319 -15.18 -19.15 -3.40
N PRO A 320 -16.04 -19.26 -2.37
CA PRO A 320 -17.46 -18.98 -2.52
C PRO A 320 -17.77 -17.54 -2.96
N GLU A 321 -18.96 -17.35 -3.52
CA GLU A 321 -19.48 -16.05 -3.97
C GLU A 321 -19.51 -15.01 -2.84
N SER A 322 -19.77 -15.45 -1.60
CA SER A 322 -19.80 -14.61 -0.40
C SER A 322 -18.42 -14.05 0.02
N THR A 323 -17.35 -14.49 -0.64
CA THR A 323 -15.98 -14.04 -0.35
C THR A 323 -15.80 -12.57 -0.72
N PHE A 324 -15.11 -11.83 0.14
CA PHE A 324 -14.66 -10.48 -0.17
C PHE A 324 -13.23 -10.29 0.32
N CYS A 325 -12.49 -9.40 -0.34
CA CYS A 325 -11.09 -9.13 -0.03
C CYS A 325 -10.83 -7.63 0.11
N HIS A 326 -9.87 -7.28 0.95
CA HIS A 326 -9.22 -5.98 0.98
C HIS A 326 -7.86 -6.10 0.30
N LEU A 327 -7.65 -5.34 -0.77
CA LEU A 327 -6.43 -5.41 -1.58
C LEU A 327 -5.58 -4.16 -1.36
N GLY A 328 -4.29 -4.39 -1.13
CA GLY A 328 -3.27 -3.36 -0.97
C GLY A 328 -2.17 -3.44 -2.03
N ALA A 329 -1.31 -2.43 -2.04
CA ALA A 329 -0.17 -2.33 -2.96
C ALA A 329 0.70 -3.59 -2.94
N GLY A 330 1.24 -4.00 -4.09
CA GLY A 330 2.07 -5.21 -4.20
C GLY A 330 1.28 -6.52 -3.99
N THR A 331 -0.04 -6.51 -4.21
CA THR A 331 -0.91 -7.69 -4.02
C THR A 331 -0.90 -8.19 -2.56
N ASN A 332 -0.88 -7.28 -1.60
CA ASN A 332 -1.24 -7.66 -0.24
C ASN A 332 -2.76 -7.87 -0.20
N MET A 333 -3.23 -8.99 0.36
CA MET A 333 -4.65 -9.32 0.40
C MET A 333 -5.06 -9.78 1.79
N VAL A 334 -6.24 -9.34 2.21
CA VAL A 334 -6.98 -9.86 3.36
C VAL A 334 -8.31 -10.34 2.81
N CYS A 335 -8.51 -11.65 2.68
CA CYS A 335 -9.76 -12.21 2.18
C CYS A 335 -10.54 -12.81 3.34
N ALA A 336 -11.77 -12.36 3.50
CA ALA A 336 -12.73 -12.90 4.45
C ALA A 336 -13.68 -13.84 3.70
N ILE A 337 -13.87 -15.03 4.26
CA ILE A 337 -14.65 -16.12 3.66
C ILE A 337 -15.74 -16.52 4.67
N PRO A 338 -16.92 -15.87 4.62
CA PRO A 338 -18.00 -16.04 5.59
C PRO A 338 -18.43 -17.49 5.81
N GLU A 339 -18.58 -18.25 4.73
CA GLU A 339 -19.03 -19.66 4.78
C GLU A 339 -18.10 -20.58 5.59
N TYR A 340 -16.84 -20.21 5.74
CA TYR A 340 -15.84 -20.99 6.48
C TYR A 340 -15.40 -20.32 7.79
N ASP A 341 -16.02 -19.19 8.16
CA ASP A 341 -15.58 -18.33 9.27
C ASP A 341 -14.06 -18.07 9.25
N LEU A 342 -13.53 -17.83 8.05
CA LEU A 342 -12.10 -17.85 7.77
C LEU A 342 -11.60 -16.51 7.25
N VAL A 343 -10.43 -16.09 7.74
CA VAL A 343 -9.68 -14.94 7.19
C VAL A 343 -8.34 -15.42 6.68
N VAL A 344 -8.06 -15.12 5.42
CA VAL A 344 -6.79 -15.43 4.75
C VAL A 344 -6.02 -14.15 4.50
N VAL A 345 -4.82 -14.05 5.08
CA VAL A 345 -3.90 -12.94 4.82
C VAL A 345 -2.72 -13.45 4.00
N ALA A 346 -2.50 -12.88 2.82
CA ALA A 346 -1.30 -13.11 2.03
C ALA A 346 -0.67 -11.78 1.64
N ARG A 347 0.67 -11.71 1.72
CA ARG A 347 1.43 -10.49 1.46
C ARG A 347 2.39 -10.72 0.31
N TRP A 348 2.48 -9.76 -0.60
CA TRP A 348 3.39 -9.82 -1.76
C TRP A 348 3.19 -11.06 -2.65
N ILE A 349 1.97 -11.59 -2.71
CA ILE A 349 1.67 -12.77 -3.53
C ILE A 349 1.63 -12.39 -5.02
N ASN A 350 2.00 -13.32 -5.89
CA ASN A 350 1.71 -13.14 -7.31
C ASN A 350 0.20 -13.13 -7.51
N GLY A 351 -0.36 -12.06 -8.09
CA GLY A 351 -1.81 -11.91 -8.29
C GLY A 351 -2.44 -13.09 -9.05
N ARG A 352 -1.71 -13.70 -10.01
CA ARG A 352 -2.18 -14.90 -10.73
C ARG A 352 -2.24 -16.16 -9.85
N ALA A 353 -1.51 -16.17 -8.74
CA ALA A 353 -1.49 -17.27 -7.78
C ALA A 353 -2.48 -17.07 -6.62
N ALA A 354 -3.12 -15.90 -6.49
CA ALA A 354 -4.03 -15.62 -5.37
C ALA A 354 -5.18 -16.63 -5.33
N ASN A 355 -5.83 -16.89 -6.47
CA ASN A 355 -6.91 -17.87 -6.56
C ASN A 355 -6.47 -19.29 -6.17
N SER A 356 -5.37 -19.76 -6.75
CA SER A 356 -4.88 -21.12 -6.47
C SER A 356 -4.40 -21.29 -5.02
N PHE A 357 -3.89 -20.22 -4.40
CA PHE A 357 -3.56 -20.19 -2.99
C PHE A 357 -4.79 -20.31 -2.10
N VAL A 358 -5.81 -19.47 -2.30
CA VAL A 358 -7.06 -19.53 -1.50
C VAL A 358 -7.72 -20.91 -1.64
N ARG A 359 -7.80 -21.44 -2.86
CA ARG A 359 -8.33 -22.79 -3.10
C ARG A 359 -7.63 -23.86 -2.27
N ARG A 360 -6.29 -23.86 -2.23
CA ARG A 360 -5.51 -24.82 -1.44
C ARG A 360 -5.76 -24.68 0.07
N VAL A 361 -5.93 -23.46 0.56
CA VAL A 361 -6.29 -23.22 1.96
C VAL A 361 -7.66 -23.83 2.25
N LEU A 362 -8.67 -23.56 1.43
CA LEU A 362 -10.02 -24.13 1.61
C LEU A 362 -10.01 -25.66 1.56
N GLU A 363 -9.29 -26.25 0.61
CA GLU A 363 -9.11 -27.71 0.53
C GLU A 363 -8.50 -28.32 1.79
N SER A 364 -7.57 -27.62 2.44
CA SER A 364 -6.96 -28.09 3.69
C SER A 364 -7.87 -27.98 4.91
N VAL A 365 -8.81 -27.03 4.90
CA VAL A 365 -9.77 -26.83 6.00
C VAL A 365 -10.92 -27.84 5.88
N VAL A 366 -11.37 -28.15 4.66
CA VAL A 366 -12.45 -29.11 4.41
C VAL A 366 -12.00 -30.55 4.69
N THR A 367 -10.76 -30.91 4.34
CA THR A 367 -10.24 -32.27 4.56
C THR A 367 -9.94 -32.57 6.03
N GLY A 368 -9.70 -31.56 6.87
CA GLY A 368 -9.45 -31.73 8.30
C GLY A 368 -10.71 -31.90 9.16
N ALA A 369 -11.91 -31.59 8.65
CA ALA A 369 -13.16 -31.65 9.41
C ALA A 369 -13.90 -33.00 9.33
N GLY A 370 -13.33 -33.99 8.62
CA GLY A 370 -13.96 -35.30 8.38
C GLY A 370 -13.34 -36.48 9.15
N ASP A 371 -12.29 -36.26 9.95
CA ASP A 371 -11.52 -37.31 10.63
C ASP A 371 -11.44 -37.14 12.18
N GLU A 372 -12.41 -36.44 12.78
CA GLU A 372 -12.72 -36.49 14.23
C GLU A 372 -14.17 -36.96 14.43
#